data_AF-A0A250WT10-F1
#
_entry.id   AF-A0A250WT10-F1
#
_cell.length_a   1.000
_cell.length_b   1.000
_cell.length_c   1.000
_cell.angle_alpha   90.00
_cell.angle_beta   90.00
_cell.angle_gamma   90.00
#
_symmetry.space_group_name_H-M   'P 1'
#
loop_
_entity.id
_entity.type
_entity.pdbx_description
1 polymer ?
#
loop_
_entity_poly.entity_id
_entity_poly.type
_entity_poly.pdbx_seq_one_letter_code
_entity_poly.pdbx_strand_id
1 'polypeptide(L)'
;MHLYVLDSSVAKFTSRPTTHVSLALKSGKRLKYSPLGQKQNNREPKIISIQPGAGEEWKAASVVEMLQNGAVGIIPTDTLPAIVADLQNRDAVLRLYAVKEMSSKKPLSILCRNFQDISYYTAGFPVSNEPGSRNWFNILRRVLPGPFTLILPASKNLPSQMVDFMKGKTIHRKSVGVRLPDDDVCQAVLQGMDRPLLCTSVHVDEHLDDTTEVPDVGNMLQSYGGKGIDFIIDVGPRIATVSTVVDMTTPTPEIVRVGRGDPSIFEI
;
A
#
# COMPACT_ATOMS: atom_id res chain seq x y z
N MET A 1 37.21 -62.46 38.92
CA MET A 1 36.08 -61.82 39.61
C MET A 1 35.01 -61.56 38.54
N HIS A 2 33.98 -62.44 38.52
CA HIS A 2 32.67 -62.46 37.80
C HIS A 2 32.50 -61.90 36.37
N LEU A 3 31.60 -62.38 35.49
CA LEU A 3 30.94 -63.65 35.09
C LEU A 3 29.78 -63.25 34.09
N TYR A 4 29.62 -63.95 32.94
CA TYR A 4 28.45 -64.15 32.02
C TYR A 4 27.59 -62.94 31.51
N VAL A 5 27.26 -62.71 30.21
CA VAL A 5 26.52 -63.47 29.14
C VAL A 5 24.97 -63.40 29.24
N LEU A 6 24.33 -62.80 28.21
CA LEU A 6 22.96 -62.98 27.59
C LEU A 6 21.71 -62.89 28.54
N ASP A 7 20.44 -62.61 28.16
CA ASP A 7 19.66 -62.67 26.92
C ASP A 7 18.30 -61.91 27.06
N SER A 8 17.69 -61.60 25.91
CA SER A 8 16.26 -61.50 25.51
C SER A 8 15.12 -61.15 26.48
N SER A 9 14.20 -60.28 26.02
CA SER A 9 12.83 -60.67 25.59
C SER A 9 11.88 -59.49 25.32
N VAL A 10 10.97 -59.74 24.39
CA VAL A 10 9.93 -58.89 23.80
C VAL A 10 8.67 -58.85 24.67
N ALA A 11 7.98 -57.70 24.79
CA ALA A 11 6.51 -57.68 24.98
C ALA A 11 5.87 -56.33 24.59
N LYS A 12 4.75 -56.42 23.86
CA LYS A 12 3.87 -55.33 23.41
C LYS A 12 2.70 -55.11 24.39
N PHE A 13 2.16 -53.89 24.32
CA PHE A 13 0.75 -53.47 24.52
C PHE A 13 0.10 -53.59 25.92
N THR A 14 -0.46 -52.48 26.41
CA THR A 14 -1.92 -52.24 26.43
C THR A 14 -2.25 -50.82 26.97
N SER A 15 -3.20 -50.17 26.32
CA SER A 15 -3.75 -48.84 26.63
C SER A 15 -4.90 -48.89 27.64
N ARG A 16 -4.99 -47.93 28.57
CA ARG A 16 -6.22 -47.54 29.30
C ARG A 16 -6.20 -46.05 29.70
N PRO A 17 -7.37 -45.43 29.92
CA PRO A 17 -7.66 -44.05 29.52
C PRO A 17 -7.40 -43.02 30.63
N THR A 18 -7.10 -41.78 30.25
CA THR A 18 -6.98 -40.65 31.19
C THR A 18 -8.23 -39.78 31.13
N THR A 19 -8.85 -39.64 32.30
CA THR A 19 -10.03 -38.87 32.64
C THR A 19 -9.83 -37.37 32.36
N HIS A 20 -10.68 -36.76 31.55
CA HIS A 20 -10.72 -35.30 31.39
C HIS A 20 -11.59 -34.68 32.51
N VAL A 21 -10.98 -33.82 33.32
CA VAL A 21 -11.67 -32.96 34.29
C VAL A 21 -12.22 -31.73 33.54
N SER A 22 -13.54 -31.58 33.54
CA SER A 22 -14.25 -30.43 32.99
C SER A 22 -14.35 -29.30 34.03
N LEU A 23 -13.78 -28.13 33.72
CA LEU A 23 -14.11 -26.86 34.40
C LEU A 23 -15.14 -26.09 33.57
N ALA A 24 -16.29 -25.83 34.19
CA ALA A 24 -17.34 -24.98 33.64
C ALA A 24 -16.92 -23.50 33.70
N LEU A 25 -16.88 -22.83 32.53
CA LEU A 25 -16.84 -21.37 32.43
C LEU A 25 -18.21 -20.86 31.97
N LYS A 26 -18.73 -19.92 32.77
CA LYS A 26 -20.07 -19.32 32.70
C LYS A 26 -20.34 -18.63 31.36
N SER A 27 -21.61 -18.68 30.96
CA SER A 27 -22.17 -18.08 29.75
C SER A 27 -21.90 -16.57 29.64
N GLY A 28 -21.00 -16.18 28.73
CA GLY A 28 -20.93 -14.82 28.21
C GLY A 28 -21.89 -14.67 27.03
N LYS A 29 -22.73 -13.63 27.04
CA LYS A 29 -23.66 -13.30 25.94
C LYS A 29 -22.90 -13.26 24.61
N ARG A 30 -23.24 -14.20 23.72
CA ARG A 30 -22.77 -14.28 22.34
C ARG A 30 -23.19 -12.99 21.61
N LEU A 31 -22.24 -12.06 21.46
CA LEU A 31 -22.39 -10.91 20.56
C LEU A 31 -22.68 -11.48 19.17
N LYS A 32 -23.89 -11.25 18.66
CA LYS A 32 -24.24 -11.52 17.26
C LYS A 32 -23.51 -10.50 16.40
N TYR A 33 -22.23 -10.75 16.11
CA TYR A 33 -21.63 -10.17 14.91
C TYR A 33 -22.20 -10.94 13.73
N SER A 34 -23.16 -10.32 13.04
CA SER A 34 -23.43 -10.70 11.66
C SER A 34 -22.18 -10.33 10.88
N PRO A 35 -21.52 -11.26 10.16
CA PRO A 35 -20.47 -10.85 9.24
C PRO A 35 -21.11 -9.89 8.24
N LEU A 36 -20.57 -8.68 8.14
CA LEU A 36 -20.79 -7.82 6.98
C LEU A 36 -20.59 -8.71 5.76
N GLY A 37 -21.65 -8.89 4.98
CA GLY A 37 -21.65 -9.81 3.85
C GLY A 37 -20.50 -9.46 2.93
N GLN A 38 -19.43 -10.26 2.98
CA GLN A 38 -18.47 -10.31 1.90
C GLN A 38 -19.23 -10.90 0.72
N LYS A 39 -19.85 -10.04 -0.09
CA LYS A 39 -20.00 -10.36 -1.50
C LYS A 39 -18.58 -10.41 -2.04
N GLN A 40 -17.96 -11.59 -2.01
CA GLN A 40 -16.86 -11.88 -2.91
C GLN A 40 -17.44 -11.73 -4.31
N ASN A 41 -17.31 -10.53 -4.89
CA ASN A 41 -17.55 -10.36 -6.31
C ASN A 41 -16.44 -11.16 -6.99
N ASN A 42 -16.76 -12.40 -7.38
CA ASN A 42 -15.91 -13.30 -8.13
C ASN A 42 -15.77 -12.84 -9.60
N ARG A 43 -15.74 -11.51 -9.81
CA ARG A 43 -15.72 -10.87 -11.12
C ARG A 43 -14.27 -10.59 -11.45
N GLU A 44 -13.83 -11.10 -12.59
CA GLU A 44 -12.49 -10.80 -13.08
C GLU A 44 -12.29 -9.28 -13.21
N PRO A 45 -11.09 -8.75 -12.87
CA PRO A 45 -10.80 -7.33 -12.99
C PRO A 45 -10.93 -6.88 -14.44
N LYS A 46 -11.50 -5.69 -14.65
CA LYS A 46 -11.57 -5.08 -15.99
C LYS A 46 -10.18 -4.60 -16.41
N ILE A 47 -9.68 -5.10 -17.54
CA ILE A 47 -8.44 -4.58 -18.16
C ILE A 47 -8.81 -3.40 -19.05
N ILE A 48 -8.14 -2.27 -18.84
CA ILE A 48 -8.36 -1.02 -19.57
C ILE A 48 -7.05 -0.67 -20.28
N SER A 49 -6.94 -1.07 -21.54
CA SER A 49 -5.73 -0.83 -22.34
C SER A 49 -5.71 0.58 -22.93
N ILE A 50 -4.58 1.27 -22.78
CA ILE A 50 -4.30 2.59 -23.34
C ILE A 50 -3.23 2.40 -24.43
N GLN A 51 -3.59 2.71 -25.68
CA GLN A 51 -2.68 2.58 -26.81
C GLN A 51 -1.72 3.78 -26.88
N PRO A 52 -0.40 3.56 -27.09
CA PRO A 52 0.54 4.64 -27.36
C PRO A 52 0.14 5.43 -28.62
N GLY A 53 0.07 6.76 -28.53
CA GLY A 53 -0.23 7.62 -29.69
C GLY A 53 -1.71 7.83 -30.01
N ALA A 54 -2.64 7.28 -29.21
CA ALA A 54 -4.04 7.70 -29.23
C ALA A 54 -4.13 9.11 -28.61
N GLY A 55 -3.95 10.15 -29.44
CA GLY A 55 -4.00 11.55 -28.98
C GLY A 55 -5.28 11.85 -28.20
N GLU A 56 -5.16 12.60 -27.10
CA GLU A 56 -6.19 13.23 -26.23
C GLU A 56 -7.51 12.47 -25.90
N GLU A 57 -7.73 11.25 -26.39
CA GLU A 57 -9.00 10.50 -26.30
C GLU A 57 -8.97 9.38 -25.25
N TRP A 58 -7.92 9.28 -24.43
CA TRP A 58 -8.00 8.51 -23.19
C TRP A 58 -8.97 9.22 -22.23
N LYS A 59 -10.18 8.68 -22.10
CA LYS A 59 -11.17 9.17 -21.14
C LYS A 59 -10.99 8.45 -19.81
N ALA A 60 -10.11 9.01 -18.98
CA ALA A 60 -10.00 8.67 -17.56
C ALA A 60 -11.36 8.65 -16.84
N ALA A 61 -12.37 9.35 -17.38
CA ALA A 61 -13.75 9.38 -16.91
C ALA A 61 -14.30 8.02 -16.47
N SER A 62 -14.07 6.95 -17.23
CA SER A 62 -14.58 5.62 -16.84
C SER A 62 -13.88 5.05 -15.59
N VAL A 63 -12.56 5.25 -15.47
CA VAL A 63 -11.80 4.86 -14.28
C VAL A 63 -12.16 5.74 -13.08
N VAL A 64 -12.32 7.04 -13.31
CA VAL A 64 -12.74 8.02 -12.31
C VAL A 64 -14.10 7.64 -11.74
N GLU A 65 -15.08 7.32 -12.59
CA GLU A 65 -16.40 6.85 -12.18
C GLU A 65 -16.31 5.55 -11.35
N MET A 66 -15.47 4.59 -11.78
CA MET A 66 -15.25 3.36 -11.01
C MET A 66 -14.68 3.68 -9.62
N LEU A 67 -13.65 4.52 -9.52
CA LEU A 67 -13.04 4.91 -8.25
C LEU A 67 -14.01 5.66 -7.34
N GLN A 68 -14.78 6.61 -7.88
CA GLN A 68 -15.84 7.34 -7.15
C GLN A 68 -16.91 6.38 -6.61
N ASN A 69 -17.22 5.32 -7.34
CA ASN A 69 -18.13 4.25 -6.91
C ASN A 69 -17.48 3.22 -5.96
N GLY A 70 -16.27 3.46 -5.48
CA GLY A 70 -15.59 2.64 -4.49
C GLY A 70 -14.82 1.45 -5.06
N ALA A 71 -14.46 1.50 -6.34
CA ALA A 71 -13.57 0.51 -6.93
C ALA A 71 -12.14 0.60 -6.33
N VAL A 72 -11.48 -0.54 -6.27
CA VAL A 72 -10.04 -0.66 -6.00
C VAL A 72 -9.38 -1.18 -7.28
N GLY A 73 -8.36 -0.53 -7.79
CA GLY A 73 -7.73 -0.95 -9.04
C GLY A 73 -6.25 -0.65 -9.10
N ILE A 74 -5.62 -1.05 -10.20
CA ILE A 74 -4.19 -0.81 -10.43
C ILE A 74 -4.04 0.23 -11.53
N ILE A 75 -3.24 1.26 -11.26
CA ILE A 75 -2.88 2.30 -12.23
C ILE A 75 -1.36 2.38 -12.41
N PRO A 76 -0.87 2.77 -13.60
CA PRO A 76 0.56 3.00 -13.80
C PRO A 76 1.06 4.18 -12.97
N THR A 77 2.37 4.20 -12.72
CA THR A 77 3.11 5.37 -12.24
C THR A 77 4.44 5.46 -12.97
N ASP A 78 5.24 6.47 -12.65
CA ASP A 78 6.63 6.67 -13.05
C ASP A 78 7.62 5.69 -12.38
N THR A 79 7.10 4.85 -11.49
CA THR A 79 7.78 3.76 -10.78
C THR A 79 6.94 2.49 -10.92
N LEU A 80 7.03 1.55 -9.98
CA LEU A 80 6.06 0.45 -9.90
C LEU A 80 4.59 0.91 -9.96
N PRO A 81 3.72 0.19 -10.68
CA PRO A 81 2.27 0.40 -10.63
C PRO A 81 1.74 0.43 -9.20
N ALA A 82 0.67 1.19 -9.01
CA ALA A 82 0.06 1.40 -7.70
C ALA A 82 -1.34 0.79 -7.66
N ILE A 83 -1.62 0.05 -6.59
CA ILE A 83 -2.99 -0.30 -6.21
C ILE A 83 -3.59 0.94 -5.55
N VAL A 84 -4.74 1.38 -6.03
CA VAL A 84 -5.38 2.64 -5.64
C VAL A 84 -6.83 2.46 -5.24
N ALA A 85 -7.29 3.37 -4.37
CA ALA A 85 -8.68 3.51 -3.95
C ALA A 85 -8.99 4.99 -3.68
N ASP A 86 -10.27 5.38 -3.76
CA ASP A 86 -10.69 6.71 -3.33
C ASP A 86 -10.40 6.89 -1.84
N LEU A 87 -9.61 7.92 -1.54
CA LEU A 87 -9.20 8.33 -0.20
C LEU A 87 -10.38 8.65 0.72
N GLN A 88 -11.52 9.07 0.17
CA GLN A 88 -12.73 9.41 0.94
C GLN A 88 -13.71 8.23 1.10
N ASN A 89 -13.52 7.13 0.38
CA ASN A 89 -14.42 5.99 0.42
C ASN A 89 -13.93 4.92 1.42
N ARG A 90 -14.54 4.90 2.61
CA ARG A 90 -14.18 3.98 3.70
C ARG A 90 -14.10 2.52 3.28
N ASP A 91 -15.06 2.06 2.49
CA ASP A 91 -15.15 0.67 2.09
C ASP A 91 -14.06 0.32 1.06
N ALA A 92 -13.74 1.23 0.15
CA ALA A 92 -12.64 1.08 -0.78
C ALA A 92 -11.27 1.04 -0.06
N VAL A 93 -11.08 1.89 0.96
CA VAL A 93 -9.88 1.87 1.83
C VAL A 93 -9.72 0.51 2.50
N LEU A 94 -10.80 -0.03 3.07
CA LEU A 94 -10.82 -1.34 3.72
C LEU A 94 -10.49 -2.47 2.74
N ARG A 95 -11.06 -2.41 1.53
CA ARG A 95 -10.76 -3.36 0.46
C ARG A 95 -9.30 -3.31 0.04
N LEU A 96 -8.71 -2.13 -0.09
CA LEU A 96 -7.29 -1.98 -0.45
C LEU A 96 -6.38 -2.63 0.60
N TYR A 97 -6.66 -2.44 1.90
CA TYR A 97 -5.93 -3.13 2.97
C TYR A 97 -6.04 -4.66 2.86
N ALA A 98 -7.24 -5.17 2.55
CA ALA A 98 -7.48 -6.60 2.38
C ALA A 98 -6.73 -7.16 1.15
N VAL A 99 -6.80 -6.47 0.00
CA VAL A 99 -6.11 -6.84 -1.25
C VAL A 99 -4.61 -7.01 -1.03
N LYS A 100 -3.99 -6.10 -0.27
CA LYS A 100 -2.55 -6.12 -0.03
C LYS A 100 -2.13 -7.01 1.16
N GLU A 101 -3.10 -7.63 1.85
CA GLU A 101 -2.87 -8.42 3.07
C GLU A 101 -2.02 -7.67 4.10
N MET A 102 -2.14 -6.33 4.12
CA MET A 102 -1.33 -5.49 4.98
C MET A 102 -1.97 -5.40 6.35
N SER A 103 -1.16 -5.59 7.40
CA SER A 103 -1.56 -5.13 8.72
C SER A 103 -1.80 -3.62 8.66
N SER A 104 -2.83 -3.12 9.35
CA SER A 104 -3.18 -1.70 9.44
C SER A 104 -2.07 -0.80 10.02
N LYS A 105 -0.96 -1.40 10.49
CA LYS A 105 0.21 -0.72 11.03
C LYS A 105 1.17 -0.19 9.96
N LYS A 106 1.22 -0.78 8.75
CA LYS A 106 2.07 -0.23 7.68
C LYS A 106 1.36 0.97 7.04
N PRO A 107 1.96 2.16 7.04
CA PRO A 107 1.33 3.34 6.47
C PRO A 107 1.20 3.18 4.96
N LEU A 108 0.01 3.47 4.45
CA LEU A 108 -0.22 3.65 3.01
C LEU A 108 0.26 5.04 2.59
N SER A 109 0.44 5.23 1.29
CA SER A 109 0.76 6.54 0.72
C SER A 109 -0.46 7.17 0.07
N ILE A 110 -0.38 8.47 -0.21
CA ILE A 110 -1.32 9.15 -1.11
C ILE A 110 -0.60 9.57 -2.39
N LEU A 111 -1.28 9.40 -3.52
CA LEU A 111 -0.88 9.95 -4.81
C LEU A 111 -1.49 11.35 -4.94
N CYS A 112 -0.66 12.38 -4.94
CA CYS A 112 -1.08 13.77 -5.06
C CYS A 112 -1.02 14.24 -6.52
N ARG A 113 -1.90 15.18 -6.88
CA ARG A 113 -1.92 15.82 -8.22
C ARG A 113 -0.86 16.91 -8.34
N ASN A 114 -0.62 17.61 -7.24
CA ASN A 114 0.17 18.83 -7.21
C ASN A 114 0.64 19.13 -5.77
N PHE A 115 1.41 20.20 -5.60
CA PHE A 115 1.87 20.64 -4.27
C PHE A 115 0.74 21.10 -3.36
N GLN A 116 -0.38 21.60 -3.91
CA GLN A 116 -1.53 22.02 -3.10
C GLN A 116 -2.14 20.84 -2.35
N ASP A 117 -2.26 19.67 -2.99
CA ASP A 117 -2.68 18.44 -2.31
C ASP A 117 -1.71 18.10 -1.17
N ILE A 118 -0.40 18.18 -1.41
CA ILE A 118 0.62 17.91 -0.38
C ILE A 118 0.41 18.85 0.82
N SER A 119 0.32 20.15 0.57
CA SER A 119 0.10 21.16 1.63
C SER A 119 -1.25 21.00 2.33
N TYR A 120 -2.28 20.52 1.64
CA TYR A 120 -3.61 20.33 2.23
C TYR A 120 -3.65 19.10 3.15
N TYR A 121 -3.03 17.99 2.76
CA TYR A 121 -3.10 16.73 3.48
C TYR A 121 -1.95 16.50 4.49
N THR A 122 -0.87 17.28 4.41
CA THR A 122 0.28 17.20 5.33
C THR A 122 0.50 18.51 6.10
N ALA A 123 1.38 18.49 7.10
CA ALA A 123 1.86 19.71 7.75
C ALA A 123 2.87 20.50 6.88
N GLY A 124 3.11 20.07 5.64
CA GLY A 124 4.10 20.65 4.74
C GLY A 124 5.48 20.02 4.88
N PHE A 125 6.42 20.52 4.08
CA PHE A 125 7.82 20.12 4.17
C PHE A 125 8.46 20.67 5.46
N PRO A 126 9.43 19.97 6.06
CA PRO A 126 10.12 20.45 7.25
C PRO A 126 10.72 21.83 7.07
N VAL A 127 10.59 22.66 8.10
CA VAL A 127 11.22 23.98 8.20
C VAL A 127 12.09 23.97 9.45
N SER A 128 13.33 24.45 9.34
CA SER A 128 14.19 24.73 10.48
C SER A 128 14.58 26.19 10.49
N ASN A 129 14.61 26.77 11.70
CA ASN A 129 15.02 28.15 11.94
C ASN A 129 16.52 28.27 12.21
N GLU A 130 17.26 27.15 12.18
CA GLU A 130 18.71 27.17 12.38
C GLU A 130 19.41 27.83 11.17
N PRO A 131 20.39 28.72 11.40
CA PRO A 131 21.18 29.30 10.31
C PRO A 131 21.80 28.21 9.42
N GLY A 132 21.64 28.35 8.10
CA GLY A 132 22.11 27.35 7.12
C GLY A 132 21.14 26.21 6.81
N SER A 133 19.95 26.20 7.44
CA SER A 133 18.92 25.21 7.14
C SER A 133 18.44 25.28 5.69
N ARG A 134 18.33 24.11 5.04
CA ARG A 134 17.87 23.99 3.66
C ARG A 134 16.38 24.33 3.54
N ASN A 135 16.02 25.01 2.46
CA ASN A 135 14.63 25.19 2.08
C ASN A 135 14.18 23.98 1.24
N TRP A 136 13.57 22.99 1.89
CA TRP A 136 13.15 21.74 1.25
C TRP A 136 12.15 21.96 0.12
N PHE A 137 11.23 22.93 0.21
CA PHE A 137 10.32 23.25 -0.88
C PHE A 137 11.06 23.66 -2.16
N ASN A 138 12.07 24.54 -2.03
CA ASN A 138 12.86 25.01 -3.17
C ASN A 138 13.72 23.92 -3.83
N ILE A 139 14.13 22.91 -3.06
CA ILE A 139 14.86 21.75 -3.55
C ILE A 139 13.89 20.79 -4.24
N LEU A 140 12.83 20.39 -3.53
CA LEU A 140 11.88 19.39 -4.00
C LEU A 140 11.10 19.81 -5.25
N ARG A 141 10.80 21.10 -5.42
CA ARG A 141 10.15 21.60 -6.65
C ARG A 141 10.96 21.39 -7.94
N ARG A 142 12.25 21.02 -7.83
CA ARG A 142 13.12 20.74 -8.99
C ARG A 142 13.12 19.26 -9.38
N VAL A 143 12.66 18.39 -8.47
CA VAL A 143 12.70 16.93 -8.63
C VAL A 143 11.33 16.27 -8.52
N LEU A 144 10.28 17.08 -8.27
CA LEU A 144 8.89 16.66 -8.23
C LEU A 144 8.09 17.43 -9.31
N PRO A 145 7.17 16.78 -10.05
CA PRO A 145 6.82 15.36 -10.01
C PRO A 145 8.02 14.42 -10.30
N GLY A 146 8.01 13.24 -9.70
CA GLY A 146 9.13 12.30 -9.86
C GLY A 146 9.14 11.14 -8.87
N PRO A 147 10.18 10.29 -8.94
CA PRO A 147 10.17 8.96 -8.38
C PRO A 147 10.52 8.92 -6.88
N PHE A 148 9.87 9.77 -6.10
CA PHE A 148 10.04 9.88 -4.65
C PHE A 148 8.75 9.55 -3.90
N THR A 149 8.91 8.90 -2.76
CA THR A 149 7.89 8.81 -1.71
C THR A 149 8.40 9.57 -0.49
N LEU A 150 7.74 10.66 -0.13
CA LEU A 150 8.10 11.50 1.00
C LEU A 150 7.20 11.17 2.19
N ILE A 151 7.77 10.73 3.31
CA ILE A 151 7.00 10.53 4.54
C ILE A 151 6.94 11.89 5.25
N LEU A 152 5.75 12.47 5.31
CA LEU A 152 5.53 13.81 5.86
C LEU A 152 4.58 13.75 7.05
N PRO A 153 4.69 14.68 8.02
CA PRO A 153 3.72 14.76 9.10
C PRO A 153 2.32 15.00 8.53
N ALA A 154 1.33 14.25 9.00
CA ALA A 154 -0.03 14.35 8.49
C ALA A 154 -0.73 15.61 9.02
N SER A 155 -1.57 16.23 8.20
CA SER A 155 -2.47 17.29 8.66
C SER A 155 -3.75 16.69 9.26
N LYS A 156 -4.55 17.55 9.90
CA LYS A 156 -5.92 17.21 10.33
C LYS A 156 -6.90 16.92 9.17
N ASN A 157 -6.55 17.28 7.94
CA ASN A 157 -7.42 17.08 6.77
C ASN A 157 -7.27 15.67 6.17
N LEU A 158 -6.25 14.90 6.60
CA LEU A 158 -6.12 13.51 6.20
C LEU A 158 -7.28 12.68 6.78
N PRO A 159 -8.05 11.95 5.97
CA PRO A 159 -9.21 11.22 6.47
C PRO A 159 -8.86 10.22 7.58
N SER A 160 -9.58 10.29 8.70
CA SER A 160 -9.40 9.41 9.87
C SER A 160 -9.59 7.92 9.54
N GLN A 161 -10.24 7.61 8.42
CA GLN A 161 -10.44 6.25 7.95
C GLN A 161 -9.16 5.57 7.48
N MET A 162 -8.14 6.33 7.06
CA MET A 162 -6.81 5.75 6.81
C MET A 162 -6.16 5.25 8.09
N VAL A 163 -6.64 5.69 9.25
CA VAL A 163 -5.89 5.73 10.51
C VAL A 163 -6.40 4.69 11.52
N ASP A 164 -7.64 4.25 11.40
CA ASP A 164 -8.35 3.49 12.43
C ASP A 164 -8.67 2.06 12.01
N PHE A 165 -7.87 1.04 12.35
CA PHE A 165 -8.36 -0.36 12.27
C PHE A 165 -7.87 -1.35 13.35
N MET A 166 -7.43 -0.90 14.53
CA MET A 166 -7.38 -1.80 15.70
C MET A 166 -7.80 -1.12 17.01
N LYS A 167 -8.95 -1.58 17.53
CA LYS A 167 -9.46 -1.42 18.91
C LYS A 167 -9.56 0.01 19.45
N GLY A 168 -10.63 0.72 19.07
CA GLY A 168 -11.35 1.63 19.98
C GLY A 168 -10.62 2.88 20.48
N LYS A 169 -9.50 3.28 19.89
CA LYS A 169 -8.84 4.56 20.14
C LYS A 169 -8.43 5.18 18.82
N THR A 170 -8.90 6.40 18.58
CA THR A 170 -8.51 7.24 17.43
C THR A 170 -7.03 7.61 17.55
N ILE A 171 -6.14 6.74 17.08
CA ILE A 171 -4.70 7.02 17.05
C ILE A 171 -4.45 7.87 15.82
N HIS A 172 -4.46 9.20 15.93
CA HIS A 172 -4.13 10.08 14.80
C HIS A 172 -2.78 9.65 14.20
N ARG A 173 -2.75 9.23 12.92
CA ARG A 173 -1.49 8.92 12.24
C ARG A 173 -0.65 10.19 12.24
N LYS A 174 0.58 10.08 12.76
CA LYS A 174 1.50 11.23 12.84
C LYS A 174 2.07 11.60 11.47
N SER A 175 2.12 10.65 10.54
CA SER A 175 2.70 10.84 9.21
C SER A 175 1.98 10.04 8.12
N VAL A 176 2.24 10.41 6.86
CA VAL A 176 1.71 9.78 5.66
C VAL A 176 2.78 9.79 4.56
N GLY A 177 2.86 8.72 3.77
CA GLY A 177 3.68 8.71 2.56
C GLY A 177 3.01 9.54 1.46
N VAL A 178 3.76 10.37 0.79
CA VAL A 178 3.26 11.26 -0.26
C VAL A 178 4.06 11.03 -1.53
N ARG A 179 3.35 10.90 -2.65
CA ARG A 179 3.94 10.78 -3.98
C ARG A 179 3.32 11.81 -4.90
N LEU A 180 4.16 12.48 -5.70
CA LEU A 180 3.73 13.33 -6.81
C LEU A 180 4.24 12.67 -8.10
N PRO A 181 3.46 11.75 -8.71
CA PRO A 181 3.95 10.88 -9.78
C PRO A 181 4.13 11.65 -11.11
N ASP A 182 5.20 11.34 -11.83
CA ASP A 182 5.50 11.88 -13.16
C ASP A 182 5.02 10.92 -14.27
N ASP A 183 3.72 10.65 -14.30
CA ASP A 183 3.09 9.76 -15.28
C ASP A 183 1.77 10.34 -15.79
N ASP A 184 1.65 10.52 -17.11
CA ASP A 184 0.51 11.18 -17.75
C ASP A 184 -0.82 10.47 -17.47
N VAL A 185 -0.82 9.14 -17.45
CA VAL A 185 -2.04 8.35 -17.20
C VAL A 185 -2.46 8.48 -15.74
N CYS A 186 -1.50 8.35 -14.81
CA CYS A 186 -1.70 8.56 -13.38
C CYS A 186 -2.23 9.98 -13.12
N GLN A 187 -1.61 10.99 -13.71
CA GLN A 187 -2.02 12.39 -13.61
C GLN A 187 -3.42 12.60 -14.18
N ALA A 188 -3.77 12.02 -15.33
CA ALA A 188 -5.12 12.14 -15.88
C ALA A 188 -6.20 11.55 -14.94
N VAL A 189 -5.94 10.40 -14.31
CA VAL A 189 -6.85 9.83 -13.30
C VAL A 189 -6.96 10.76 -12.10
N LEU A 190 -5.81 11.21 -11.57
CA LEU A 190 -5.74 12.08 -10.42
C LEU A 190 -6.48 13.40 -10.66
N GLN A 191 -6.30 14.05 -11.82
CA GLN A 191 -7.03 15.26 -12.21
C GLN A 191 -8.55 15.01 -12.27
N GLY A 192 -8.98 13.90 -12.88
CA GLY A 192 -10.40 13.56 -12.97
C GLY A 192 -11.05 13.26 -11.62
N MET A 193 -10.30 12.72 -10.66
CA MET A 193 -10.76 12.49 -9.28
C MET A 193 -10.91 13.78 -8.47
N ASP A 194 -10.25 14.86 -8.90
CA ASP A 194 -10.15 16.15 -8.20
C ASP A 194 -9.67 16.02 -6.74
N ARG A 195 -8.91 14.97 -6.42
CA ARG A 195 -8.35 14.71 -5.08
C ARG A 195 -7.26 13.63 -5.14
N PRO A 196 -6.41 13.51 -4.11
CA PRO A 196 -5.47 12.40 -3.99
C PRO A 196 -6.15 11.04 -3.89
N LEU A 197 -5.47 10.02 -4.40
CA LEU A 197 -5.84 8.62 -4.21
C LEU A 197 -5.03 8.00 -3.09
N LEU A 198 -5.66 7.11 -2.31
CA LEU A 198 -4.94 6.23 -1.41
C LEU A 198 -4.20 5.17 -2.24
N CYS A 199 -2.95 4.87 -1.93
CA CYS A 199 -2.17 3.92 -2.72
C CYS A 199 -1.18 3.06 -1.93
N THR A 200 -0.79 1.96 -2.57
CA THR A 200 0.38 1.15 -2.26
C THR A 200 0.96 0.59 -3.55
N SER A 201 2.27 0.36 -3.61
CA SER A 201 2.87 -0.27 -4.79
C SER A 201 2.44 -1.72 -4.92
N VAL A 202 2.26 -2.16 -6.16
CA VAL A 202 2.22 -3.57 -6.53
C VAL A 202 3.49 -4.24 -6.01
N HIS A 203 3.33 -5.42 -5.39
CA HIS A 203 4.45 -6.21 -4.93
C HIS A 203 5.28 -6.71 -6.11
N VAL A 204 6.59 -6.64 -5.91
CA VAL A 204 7.62 -7.24 -6.74
C VAL A 204 8.54 -7.97 -5.79
N ASP A 205 9.05 -9.12 -6.22
CA ASP A 205 10.01 -9.88 -5.42
C ASP A 205 11.28 -9.07 -5.17
N GLU A 206 11.91 -9.30 -4.03
CA GLU A 206 12.96 -8.45 -3.43
C GLU A 206 14.29 -8.45 -4.22
N HIS A 207 14.33 -9.10 -5.38
CA HIS A 207 15.50 -9.23 -6.27
C HIS A 207 15.35 -8.38 -7.54
N LEU A 208 14.82 -7.16 -7.41
CA LEU A 208 14.85 -6.19 -8.49
C LEU A 208 16.29 -5.73 -8.72
N ASP A 209 16.90 -6.17 -9.82
CA ASP A 209 18.02 -5.46 -10.44
C ASP A 209 17.50 -4.36 -11.37
N ASP A 210 18.40 -3.51 -11.89
CA ASP A 210 18.05 -2.43 -12.83
C ASP A 210 17.44 -2.92 -14.16
N THR A 211 17.35 -4.25 -14.36
CA THR A 211 16.78 -4.90 -15.55
C THR A 211 15.42 -5.54 -15.31
N THR A 212 14.92 -5.52 -14.08
CA THR A 212 13.71 -6.28 -13.76
C THR A 212 12.48 -5.61 -14.35
N GLU A 213 11.76 -6.38 -15.18
CA GLU A 213 10.53 -5.95 -15.85
C GLU A 213 9.46 -5.61 -14.81
N VAL A 214 8.74 -4.50 -15.05
CA VAL A 214 7.54 -4.17 -14.27
C VAL A 214 6.58 -5.35 -14.35
N PRO A 215 5.89 -5.73 -13.26
CA PRO A 215 4.83 -6.73 -13.34
C PRO A 215 3.88 -6.37 -14.47
N ASP A 216 3.87 -7.20 -15.51
CA ASP A 216 2.90 -7.07 -16.57
C ASP A 216 1.48 -7.33 -16.05
N VAL A 217 0.49 -7.12 -16.91
CA VAL A 217 -0.91 -7.35 -16.55
C VAL A 217 -1.15 -8.80 -16.09
N GLY A 218 -0.44 -9.78 -16.66
CA GLY A 218 -0.54 -11.18 -16.27
C GLY A 218 -0.10 -11.41 -14.82
N ASN A 219 1.08 -10.90 -14.46
CA ASN A 219 1.65 -10.97 -13.11
C ASN A 219 0.75 -10.24 -12.09
N MET A 220 0.18 -9.09 -12.47
CA MET A 220 -0.76 -8.34 -11.63
C MET A 220 -2.07 -9.10 -11.43
N LEU A 221 -2.63 -9.72 -12.47
CA LEU A 221 -3.83 -10.55 -12.37
C LEU A 221 -3.61 -11.79 -11.51
N GLN A 222 -2.47 -12.47 -11.68
CA GLN A 222 -2.13 -13.63 -10.86
C GLN A 222 -2.01 -13.25 -9.38
N SER A 223 -1.38 -12.11 -9.10
CA SER A 223 -1.12 -11.66 -7.72
C SER A 223 -2.36 -11.10 -7.03
N TYR A 224 -3.23 -10.38 -7.75
CA TYR A 224 -4.29 -9.55 -7.16
C TYR A 224 -5.70 -9.83 -7.70
N GLY A 225 -5.84 -10.50 -8.83
CA GLY A 225 -7.15 -10.75 -9.47
C GLY A 225 -8.12 -11.49 -8.55
N GLY A 226 -7.65 -12.54 -7.87
CA GLY A 226 -8.44 -13.25 -6.85
C GLY A 226 -8.57 -12.53 -5.50
N LYS A 227 -7.87 -11.40 -5.31
CA LYS A 227 -7.83 -10.65 -4.05
C LYS A 227 -8.82 -9.48 -4.01
N GLY A 228 -9.54 -9.22 -5.10
CA GLY A 228 -10.65 -8.27 -5.14
C GLY A 228 -10.29 -6.88 -5.67
N ILE A 229 -9.36 -6.78 -6.61
CA ILE A 229 -9.25 -5.59 -7.48
C ILE A 229 -10.34 -5.61 -8.56
N ASP A 230 -10.86 -4.44 -8.93
CA ASP A 230 -11.94 -4.27 -9.90
C ASP A 230 -11.43 -3.92 -11.31
N PHE A 231 -10.23 -3.33 -11.42
CA PHE A 231 -9.64 -2.97 -12.71
C PHE A 231 -8.11 -2.90 -12.69
N ILE A 232 -7.52 -2.98 -13.89
CA ILE A 232 -6.11 -2.71 -14.17
C ILE A 232 -6.05 -1.79 -15.39
N ILE A 233 -5.32 -0.69 -15.30
CA ILE A 233 -4.94 0.10 -16.48
C ILE A 233 -3.69 -0.49 -17.09
N ASP A 234 -3.81 -0.96 -18.33
CA ASP A 234 -2.74 -1.53 -19.12
C ASP A 234 -2.19 -0.48 -20.09
N VAL A 235 -0.91 -0.16 -19.96
CA VAL A 235 -0.20 0.84 -20.76
C VAL A 235 0.92 0.19 -21.58
N GLY A 236 0.86 -1.13 -21.73
CA GLY A 236 1.92 -1.93 -22.32
C GLY A 236 3.15 -2.07 -21.41
N PRO A 237 4.20 -2.74 -21.92
CA PRO A 237 5.43 -2.98 -21.18
C PRO A 237 6.12 -1.67 -20.79
N ARG A 238 6.63 -1.62 -19.55
CA ARG A 238 7.39 -0.49 -19.02
C ARG A 238 8.56 -0.99 -18.17
N ILE A 239 9.62 -0.19 -18.10
CA ILE A 239 10.69 -0.36 -17.12
C ILE A 239 10.39 0.61 -15.99
N ALA A 240 10.22 0.11 -14.78
CA ALA A 240 9.97 0.93 -13.63
C ALA A 240 10.48 0.25 -12.37
N THR A 241 11.36 0.94 -11.66
CA THR A 241 11.94 0.52 -10.39
C THR A 241 11.17 1.14 -9.23
N VAL A 242 11.52 0.76 -8.00
CA VAL A 242 10.91 1.35 -6.80
C VAL A 242 11.25 2.84 -6.66
N SER A 243 10.36 3.61 -6.03
CA SER A 243 10.67 4.99 -5.63
C SER A 243 11.70 5.04 -4.51
N THR A 244 12.49 6.13 -4.49
CA THR A 244 13.30 6.49 -3.31
C THR A 244 12.38 6.98 -2.21
N VAL A 245 12.50 6.38 -1.03
CA VAL A 245 11.66 6.70 0.13
C VAL A 245 12.49 7.51 1.12
N VAL A 246 11.99 8.69 1.46
CA VAL A 246 12.66 9.63 2.37
C VAL A 246 11.72 9.98 3.50
N ASP A 247 12.15 9.75 4.73
CA ASP A 247 11.48 10.26 5.91
C ASP A 247 11.81 11.74 6.10
N MET A 248 10.79 12.58 5.97
CA MET A 248 10.86 14.03 6.16
C MET A 248 9.91 14.45 7.29
N THR A 249 9.76 13.62 8.33
CA THR A 249 8.99 13.99 9.53
C THR A 249 9.75 14.93 10.46
N THR A 250 11.07 15.03 10.29
CA THR A 250 11.94 15.96 11.00
C THR A 250 12.71 16.87 10.02
N PRO A 251 13.32 17.97 10.48
CA PRO A 251 14.13 18.84 9.63
C PRO A 251 15.31 18.18 8.92
N THR A 252 15.79 17.04 9.43
CA THR A 252 16.88 16.25 8.87
C THR A 252 16.29 15.02 8.19
N PRO A 253 16.23 14.99 6.84
CA PRO A 253 15.66 13.85 6.14
C PRO A 253 16.48 12.57 6.31
N GLU A 254 15.81 11.45 6.42
CA GLU A 254 16.42 10.12 6.49
C GLU A 254 16.04 9.31 5.25
N ILE A 255 17.03 8.74 4.56
CA ILE A 255 16.78 7.85 3.43
C ILE A 255 16.35 6.48 3.96
N VAL A 256 15.07 6.16 3.80
CA VAL A 256 14.48 4.88 4.24
C VAL A 256 14.75 3.78 3.20
N ARG A 257 14.75 4.14 1.92
CA ARG A 257 15.02 3.22 0.81
C ARG A 257 15.56 3.99 -0.39
N VAL A 258 16.63 3.49 -1.00
CA VAL A 258 17.12 3.97 -2.30
C VAL A 258 16.34 3.29 -3.43
N GLY A 259 15.90 4.08 -4.40
CA GLY A 259 15.21 3.64 -5.62
C GLY A 259 15.62 4.53 -6.80
N ARG A 260 14.71 4.74 -7.75
CA ARG A 260 14.99 5.51 -8.99
C ARG A 260 15.37 6.98 -8.74
N GLY A 261 14.87 7.58 -7.65
CA GLY A 261 15.15 8.98 -7.34
C GLY A 261 16.55 9.15 -6.74
N ASP A 262 17.35 10.06 -7.28
CA ASP A 262 18.69 10.32 -6.76
C ASP A 262 18.64 10.76 -5.28
N PRO A 263 19.17 9.97 -4.33
CA PRO A 263 19.12 10.28 -2.92
C PRO A 263 20.10 11.38 -2.52
N SER A 264 21.13 11.69 -3.34
CA SER A 264 22.19 12.64 -3.00
C SER A 264 21.67 14.06 -2.74
N ILE A 265 20.49 14.40 -3.25
CA ILE A 265 19.82 15.68 -2.97
C ILE A 265 19.44 15.85 -1.49
N PHE A 266 19.35 14.74 -0.75
CA PHE A 266 19.05 14.69 0.69
C PHE A 266 20.31 14.49 1.54
N GLU A 267 21.42 14.08 0.94
CA GLU A 267 22.69 13.88 1.62
C GLU A 267 23.32 15.23 1.99
N ILE A 268 24.03 15.24 3.12
CA ILE A 268 24.66 16.43 3.71
C ILE A 268 26.07 16.59 3.17
#